data_AF-A0A8T6LB21-F1
#
_entry.id   AF-A0A8T6LB21-F1
#
_cell.length_a   1.000
_cell.length_b   1.000
_cell.length_c   1.000
_cell.angle_alpha   90.00
_cell.angle_beta   90.00
_cell.angle_gamma   90.00
#
_symmetry.space_group_name_H-M   'P 1'
#
loop_
_entity.id
_entity.type
_entity.pdbx_description
1 polymer ?
#
loop_
_entity_poly.entity_id
_entity_poly.type
_entity_poly.pdbx_seq_one_letter_code
_entity_poly.pdbx_strand_id
1 'polypeptide(L)'
;MPDPSGYANAAHRRPKTHLAAWLCLLAALGGGIALQNPAVALLGGLLIRLGLDVNPVRRGMRLGAISLQTAVVLLGLTLGFDRMVSVSADYGVTVAAYVLTTLLLGWAFARLIRSDRVETSLLTSGTAICGATAIATLAPVVGARPHQLAAATGIVFLLNAVALFTFPTIGAWLELSQETFGAWVALAIHDTSSVVATAAIYGDEAAA
;
A
#
# COMPACT_ATOMS: atom_id res chain seq x y z
N MET A 1 -9.67 -3.25 36.68
CA MET A 1 -8.21 -3.43 36.49
C MET A 1 -8.05 -4.70 35.66
N PRO A 2 -7.64 -4.64 34.38
CA PRO A 2 -7.55 -5.85 33.56
C PRO A 2 -6.33 -6.68 33.98
N ASP A 3 -6.52 -7.99 34.03
CA ASP A 3 -5.59 -9.03 34.45
C ASP A 3 -4.29 -9.07 33.60
N PRO A 4 -3.10 -9.04 34.22
CA PRO A 4 -1.80 -9.07 33.52
C PRO A 4 -1.40 -10.44 32.95
N SER A 5 -2.17 -11.51 33.17
CA SER A 5 -1.78 -12.88 32.80
C SER A 5 -1.99 -13.25 31.31
N GLY A 6 -2.75 -12.46 30.55
CA GLY A 6 -3.10 -12.76 29.15
C GLY A 6 -1.96 -12.69 28.12
N TYR A 7 -0.81 -12.09 28.48
CA TYR A 7 0.36 -11.97 27.58
C TYR A 7 1.39 -13.10 27.73
N ALA A 8 1.25 -13.97 28.74
CA ALA A 8 2.25 -15.00 29.04
C ALA A 8 2.14 -16.26 28.15
N ASN A 9 1.06 -16.45 27.40
CA ASN A 9 0.79 -17.69 26.67
C ASN A 9 1.19 -17.71 25.17
N ALA A 10 1.92 -16.69 24.69
CA ALA A 10 2.38 -16.65 23.29
C ALA A 10 3.69 -17.43 23.03
N ALA A 11 4.33 -18.00 24.06
CA ALA A 11 5.68 -18.59 23.97
C ALA A 11 5.71 -20.12 23.73
N HIS A 12 4.56 -20.77 23.51
CA HIS A 12 4.47 -22.22 23.35
C HIS A 12 3.73 -22.69 22.08
N ARG A 13 3.95 -22.01 20.94
CA ARG A 13 3.54 -22.55 19.63
C ARG A 13 4.69 -23.34 18.99
N ARG A 14 4.38 -24.57 18.56
CA ARG A 14 5.30 -25.67 18.22
C ARG A 14 6.35 -25.32 17.15
N PRO A 15 7.60 -25.81 17.23
CA PRO A 15 8.69 -25.47 16.29
C PRO A 15 8.41 -25.86 14.82
N LYS A 16 7.54 -26.84 14.57
CA LYS A 16 7.18 -27.30 13.21
C LYS A 16 6.37 -26.29 12.41
N THR A 17 5.57 -25.42 13.05
CA THR A 17 4.76 -24.40 12.34
C THR A 17 5.62 -23.20 11.90
N HIS A 18 6.70 -22.90 12.62
CA HIS A 18 7.65 -21.85 12.24
C HIS A 18 8.45 -22.23 11.00
N LEU A 19 8.88 -23.49 10.87
CA LEU A 19 9.67 -23.97 9.74
C LEU A 19 8.82 -24.01 8.45
N ALA A 20 7.58 -24.48 8.54
CA ALA A 20 6.62 -24.42 7.44
C ALA A 20 6.32 -22.98 6.99
N ALA A 21 6.17 -22.04 7.93
CA ALA A 21 5.94 -20.64 7.62
C ALA A 21 7.12 -19.97 6.91
N TRP A 22 8.36 -20.28 7.32
CA TRP A 22 9.56 -19.81 6.62
C TRP A 22 9.67 -20.38 5.22
N LEU A 23 9.35 -21.66 5.02
CA LEU A 23 9.33 -22.28 3.69
C LEU A 23 8.26 -21.65 2.79
N CYS A 24 7.05 -21.43 3.28
CA CYS A 24 6.00 -20.75 2.52
C CYS A 24 6.37 -19.30 2.19
N LEU A 25 7.00 -18.57 3.14
CA LEU A 25 7.46 -17.21 2.92
C LEU A 25 8.53 -17.16 1.81
N LEU A 26 9.51 -18.06 1.87
CA LEU A 26 10.57 -18.17 0.85
C LEU A 26 9.99 -18.59 -0.51
N ALA A 27 8.98 -19.45 -0.54
CA ALA A 27 8.29 -19.83 -1.77
C ALA A 27 7.49 -18.64 -2.36
N ALA A 28 6.81 -17.86 -1.54
CA ALA A 28 6.07 -16.67 -1.98
C ALA A 28 7.02 -15.57 -2.49
N LEU A 29 8.13 -15.33 -1.77
CA LEU A 29 9.18 -14.40 -2.21
C LEU A 29 9.88 -14.90 -3.49
N GLY A 30 10.23 -16.18 -3.54
CA GLY A 30 10.86 -16.79 -4.71
C GLY A 30 9.95 -16.76 -5.94
N GLY A 31 8.66 -17.04 -5.76
CA GLY A 31 7.65 -16.93 -6.81
C GLY A 31 7.48 -15.48 -7.29
N GLY A 32 7.41 -14.52 -6.36
CA GLY A 32 7.34 -13.10 -6.72
C GLY A 32 8.56 -12.60 -7.50
N ILE A 33 9.76 -13.02 -7.10
CA ILE A 33 11.01 -12.64 -7.79
C ILE A 33 11.11 -13.31 -9.17
N ALA A 34 10.81 -14.61 -9.25
CA ALA A 34 10.87 -15.38 -10.51
C ALA A 34 9.86 -14.88 -11.55
N LEU A 35 8.67 -14.47 -11.09
CA LEU A 35 7.62 -13.94 -11.94
C LEU A 35 7.69 -12.41 -12.12
N GLN A 36 8.70 -11.75 -11.52
CA GLN A 36 8.83 -10.28 -11.48
C GLN A 36 7.53 -9.56 -11.05
N ASN A 37 6.70 -10.22 -10.24
CA ASN A 37 5.36 -9.76 -9.93
C ASN A 37 5.18 -9.56 -8.40
N PRO A 38 5.13 -8.30 -7.93
CA PRO A 38 4.94 -7.99 -6.51
C PRO A 38 3.59 -8.49 -5.95
N ALA A 39 2.57 -8.66 -6.80
CA ALA A 39 1.26 -9.18 -6.40
C ALA A 39 1.37 -10.58 -5.78
N VAL A 40 2.20 -11.44 -6.38
CA VAL A 40 2.40 -12.83 -5.93
C VAL A 40 3.01 -12.86 -4.53
N ALA A 41 3.97 -11.97 -4.26
CA ALA A 41 4.57 -11.84 -2.95
C ALA A 41 3.58 -11.29 -1.89
N LEU A 42 2.78 -10.29 -2.26
CA LEU A 42 1.78 -9.68 -1.38
C LEU A 42 0.65 -10.65 -1.03
N LEU A 43 0.07 -11.31 -2.04
CA LEU A 43 -0.97 -12.32 -1.88
C LEU A 43 -0.45 -13.53 -1.12
N GLY A 44 0.77 -13.98 -1.42
CA GLY A 44 1.42 -15.07 -0.68
C GLY A 44 1.60 -14.72 0.80
N GLY A 45 2.06 -13.51 1.11
CA GLY A 45 2.17 -13.02 2.49
C GLY A 45 0.82 -12.96 3.22
N LEU A 46 -0.22 -12.48 2.54
CA LEU A 46 -1.58 -12.43 3.08
C LEU A 46 -2.14 -13.83 3.37
N LEU A 47 -2.00 -14.77 2.43
CA LEU A 47 -2.46 -16.16 2.56
C LEU A 47 -1.74 -16.89 3.70
N ILE A 48 -0.43 -16.69 3.84
CA ILE A 48 0.34 -17.26 4.96
C ILE A 48 -0.18 -16.73 6.29
N ARG A 49 -0.45 -15.42 6.37
CA ARG A 49 -0.93 -14.78 7.59
C ARG A 49 -2.32 -15.28 7.98
N LEU A 50 -3.23 -15.44 7.02
CA LEU A 50 -4.59 -15.94 7.25
C LEU A 50 -4.64 -17.45 7.52
N GLY A 51 -3.81 -18.24 6.83
CA GLY A 51 -3.85 -19.70 6.90
C GLY A 51 -3.07 -20.30 8.08
N LEU A 52 -1.92 -19.72 8.44
CA LEU A 52 -1.04 -20.29 9.46
C LEU A 52 -1.04 -19.50 10.78
N ASP A 53 -1.70 -18.33 10.83
CA ASP A 53 -1.78 -17.42 12.00
C ASP A 53 -0.40 -17.06 12.61
N VAL A 54 0.68 -17.25 11.85
CA VAL A 54 2.06 -16.99 12.27
C VAL A 54 2.61 -15.80 11.50
N ASN A 55 3.38 -14.97 12.19
CA ASN A 55 4.19 -13.94 11.57
C ASN A 55 5.66 -14.38 11.70
N PRO A 56 6.22 -15.05 10.68
CA PRO A 56 7.60 -15.53 10.74
C PRO A 56 8.61 -14.37 10.86
N VAL A 57 8.25 -13.18 10.37
CA VAL A 57 9.12 -12.00 10.36
C VAL A 57 8.67 -11.00 11.42
N ARG A 58 9.13 -11.22 12.66
CA ARG A 58 8.80 -10.38 13.83
C ARG A 58 9.15 -8.89 13.65
N ARG A 59 10.08 -8.56 12.74
CA ARG A 59 10.49 -7.20 12.36
C ARG A 59 10.18 -6.84 10.90
N GLY A 60 9.22 -7.53 10.27
CA GLY A 60 8.93 -7.39 8.83
C GLY A 60 8.58 -5.97 8.42
N MET A 61 7.78 -5.27 9.22
CA MET A 61 7.44 -3.86 8.98
C MET A 61 8.66 -2.94 8.96
N ARG A 62 9.61 -3.14 9.87
CA ARG A 62 10.83 -2.31 9.94
C ARG A 62 11.75 -2.56 8.75
N LEU A 63 11.90 -3.83 8.36
CA LEU A 63 12.68 -4.20 7.17
C LEU A 63 12.05 -3.60 5.90
N GLY A 64 10.74 -3.76 5.72
CA GLY A 64 10.02 -3.17 4.59
C GLY A 64 10.16 -1.65 4.51
N ALA A 65 10.05 -0.96 5.65
CA ALA A 65 10.26 0.49 5.71
C ALA A 65 11.67 0.90 5.27
N ILE A 66 12.70 0.22 5.76
CA ILE A 66 14.09 0.51 5.38
C ILE A 66 14.31 0.22 3.89
N SER A 67 13.82 -0.93 3.39
CA SER A 67 13.94 -1.30 1.98
C SER A 67 13.28 -0.27 1.06
N LEU A 68 12.07 0.19 1.39
CA LEU A 68 11.37 1.21 0.61
C LEU A 68 12.11 2.56 0.65
N GLN A 69 12.58 2.98 1.83
CA GLN A 69 13.37 4.21 1.97
C GLN A 69 14.66 4.15 1.15
N THR A 70 15.38 3.02 1.19
CA THR A 70 16.58 2.83 0.36
C THR A 70 16.25 2.86 -1.13
N ALA A 71 15.15 2.22 -1.56
CA ALA A 71 14.71 2.27 -2.96
C ALA A 71 14.39 3.70 -3.43
N VAL A 72 13.68 4.49 -2.61
CA VAL A 72 13.35 5.89 -2.93
C VAL A 72 14.62 6.74 -3.03
N VAL A 73 15.59 6.55 -2.13
CA VAL A 73 16.88 7.26 -2.19
C VAL A 73 17.65 6.90 -3.46
N LEU A 74 17.73 5.61 -3.81
CA LEU A 74 18.41 5.17 -5.03
C LEU A 74 17.71 5.66 -6.31
N LEU A 75 16.37 5.66 -6.32
CA LEU A 75 15.58 6.24 -7.41
C LEU A 75 15.88 7.73 -7.59
N GLY A 76 15.95 8.49 -6.48
CA GLY A 76 16.34 9.89 -6.50
C GLY A 76 17.76 10.11 -7.05
N LEU A 77 18.72 9.25 -6.69
CA LEU A 77 20.09 9.32 -7.21
C LEU A 77 20.19 8.96 -8.71
N THR A 78 19.23 8.19 -9.23
CA THR A 78 19.15 7.82 -10.66
C THR A 78 18.55 8.93 -11.51
N LEU A 79 17.72 9.79 -10.91
CA LEU A 79 17.12 10.94 -11.57
C LEU A 79 18.12 12.11 -11.61
N GLY A 80 18.48 12.55 -12.83
CA GLY A 80 19.26 13.77 -12.99
C GLY A 80 18.53 15.00 -12.44
N PHE A 81 19.26 15.94 -11.85
CA PHE A 81 18.69 17.15 -11.23
C PHE A 81 17.77 17.92 -12.19
N ASP A 82 18.18 18.10 -13.44
CA ASP A 82 17.39 18.80 -14.46
C ASP A 82 16.09 18.07 -14.81
N ARG A 83 16.12 16.73 -14.87
CA ARG A 83 14.92 15.90 -15.09
C ARG A 83 13.97 15.97 -13.90
N MET A 84 14.50 15.96 -12.67
CA MET A 84 13.68 16.08 -11.47
C MET A 84 12.94 17.42 -11.44
N VAL A 85 13.64 18.53 -11.74
CA VAL A 85 13.04 19.87 -11.73
C VAL A 85 12.01 20.03 -12.85
N SER A 86 12.31 19.59 -14.07
CA SER A 86 11.36 19.67 -15.20
C SER A 86 10.09 18.86 -14.94
N VAL A 87 10.22 17.59 -14.54
CA VAL A 87 9.06 16.74 -14.19
C VAL A 87 8.25 17.35 -13.05
N SER A 88 8.91 17.89 -12.02
CA SER A 88 8.21 18.54 -10.90
C SER A 88 7.47 19.81 -11.33
N ALA A 89 8.03 20.57 -12.28
CA ALA A 89 7.39 21.76 -12.82
C ALA A 89 6.19 21.42 -13.72
N ASP A 90 6.34 20.42 -14.58
CA ASP A 90 5.32 20.01 -15.55
C ASP A 90 4.11 19.36 -14.87
N TYR A 91 4.35 18.46 -13.90
CA TYR A 91 3.27 17.69 -13.25
C TYR A 91 2.87 18.22 -11.88
N GLY A 92 3.66 19.11 -11.27
CA GLY A 92 3.45 19.55 -9.89
C GLY A 92 2.10 20.22 -9.66
N VAL A 93 1.67 21.09 -10.59
CA VAL A 93 0.37 21.78 -10.51
C VAL A 93 -0.77 20.78 -10.67
N THR A 94 -0.67 19.87 -11.64
CA THR A 94 -1.71 18.86 -11.92
C THR A 94 -1.88 17.91 -10.75
N VAL A 95 -0.78 17.41 -10.18
CA VAL A 95 -0.81 16.54 -9.00
C VAL A 95 -1.36 17.29 -7.79
N ALA A 96 -0.94 18.53 -7.54
CA ALA A 96 -1.47 19.33 -6.44
C ALA A 96 -2.98 19.57 -6.59
N ALA A 97 -3.45 19.89 -7.79
CA ALA A 97 -4.88 20.06 -8.08
C ALA A 97 -5.65 18.75 -7.85
N TYR A 98 -5.11 17.61 -8.27
CA TYR A 98 -5.71 16.30 -8.01
C TYR A 98 -5.82 16.00 -6.52
N VAL A 99 -4.72 16.14 -5.77
CA VAL A 99 -4.70 15.92 -4.31
C VAL A 99 -5.72 16.81 -3.60
N LEU A 100 -5.73 18.11 -3.91
CA LEU A 100 -6.68 19.07 -3.31
C LEU A 100 -8.13 18.72 -3.65
N THR A 101 -8.40 18.35 -4.90
CA THR A 101 -9.74 17.95 -5.35
C THR A 101 -10.20 16.70 -4.61
N THR A 102 -9.35 15.68 -4.51
CA THR A 102 -9.63 14.43 -3.77
C THR A 102 -9.87 14.69 -2.28
N LEU A 103 -9.08 15.57 -1.65
CA LEU A 103 -9.31 15.99 -0.25
C LEU A 103 -10.66 16.70 -0.07
N LEU A 104 -11.01 17.62 -0.98
CA LEU A 104 -12.28 18.35 -0.94
C LEU A 104 -13.47 17.40 -1.13
N LEU A 105 -13.39 16.48 -2.08
CA LEU A 105 -14.40 15.45 -2.32
C LEU A 105 -14.56 14.53 -1.10
N GLY A 106 -13.45 14.01 -0.55
CA GLY A 106 -13.50 13.16 0.63
C GLY A 106 -14.10 13.88 1.85
N TRP A 107 -13.79 15.16 2.03
CA TRP A 107 -14.41 15.98 3.08
C TRP A 107 -15.90 16.25 2.83
N ALA A 108 -16.31 16.48 1.58
CA ALA A 108 -17.71 16.64 1.22
C ALA A 108 -18.51 15.34 1.51
N PHE A 109 -17.97 14.18 1.11
CA PHE A 109 -18.53 12.87 1.42
C PHE A 109 -18.60 12.61 2.93
N ALA A 110 -17.56 13.00 3.69
CA ALA A 110 -17.56 12.92 5.15
C ALA A 110 -18.77 13.62 5.77
N ARG A 111 -19.08 14.81 5.24
CA ARG A 111 -20.19 15.63 5.71
C ARG A 111 -21.54 15.02 5.38
N LEU A 112 -21.67 14.37 4.23
CA LEU A 112 -22.90 13.73 3.79
C LEU A 112 -23.23 12.49 4.63
N ILE A 113 -22.22 11.68 4.96
CA ILE A 113 -22.38 10.39 5.64
C ILE A 113 -22.45 10.55 7.18
N ARG A 114 -22.19 11.76 7.72
CA ARG A 114 -22.12 12.04 9.18
C ARG A 114 -21.16 11.10 9.93
N SER A 115 -20.04 10.79 9.30
CA SER A 115 -19.02 9.87 9.82
C SER A 115 -18.16 10.50 10.92
N ASP A 116 -17.44 9.66 11.68
CA ASP A 116 -16.42 10.11 12.64
C ASP A 116 -15.37 10.98 11.91
N ARG A 117 -15.14 12.19 12.43
CA ARG A 117 -14.22 13.16 11.83
C ARG A 117 -12.79 12.64 11.78
N VAL A 118 -12.38 11.79 12.73
CA VAL A 118 -11.01 11.27 12.80
C VAL A 118 -10.79 10.22 11.72
N GLU A 119 -11.59 9.16 11.69
CA GLU A 119 -11.47 8.08 10.69
C GLU A 119 -11.62 8.62 9.28
N THR A 120 -12.56 9.54 9.07
CA THR A 120 -12.78 10.10 7.73
C THR A 120 -11.63 11.01 7.30
N SER A 121 -11.02 11.76 8.22
CA SER A 121 -9.82 12.55 7.91
C SER A 121 -8.65 11.65 7.55
N LEU A 122 -8.47 10.54 8.28
CA LEU A 122 -7.44 9.54 7.98
C LEU A 122 -7.67 8.90 6.61
N LEU A 123 -8.88 8.42 6.33
CA LEU A 123 -9.18 7.75 5.07
C LEU A 123 -9.05 8.72 3.89
N THR A 124 -9.60 9.94 4.02
CA THR A 124 -9.53 10.98 2.99
C THR A 124 -8.09 11.37 2.67
N SER A 125 -7.27 11.61 3.71
CA SER A 125 -5.87 11.96 3.50
C SER A 125 -5.01 10.80 3.00
N GLY A 126 -5.29 9.58 3.44
CA GLY A 126 -4.68 8.36 2.91
C GLY A 126 -4.95 8.19 1.42
N THR A 127 -6.22 8.30 1.02
CA THR A 127 -6.62 8.18 -0.39
C THR A 127 -6.17 9.37 -1.24
N ALA A 128 -5.99 10.57 -0.69
CA ALA A 128 -5.60 11.71 -1.51
C ALA A 128 -4.09 11.80 -1.80
N ILE A 129 -3.22 11.19 -0.99
CA ILE A 129 -1.77 11.46 -1.03
C ILE A 129 -1.00 10.17 -1.36
N CYS A 130 -0.63 9.39 -0.34
CA CYS A 130 0.25 8.23 -0.48
C CYS A 130 -0.13 7.07 0.46
N GLY A 131 -1.42 6.99 0.81
CA GLY A 131 -1.97 5.85 1.52
C GLY A 131 -1.54 5.79 2.98
N ALA A 132 -0.90 4.68 3.35
CA ALA A 132 -0.55 4.37 4.74
C ALA A 132 0.42 5.37 5.37
N THR A 133 1.34 5.96 4.59
CA THR A 133 2.30 6.96 5.08
C THR A 133 1.62 8.26 5.48
N ALA A 134 0.64 8.72 4.69
CA ALA A 134 -0.17 9.89 5.02
C ALA A 134 -1.02 9.63 6.29
N ILE A 135 -1.65 8.46 6.38
CA ILE A 135 -2.43 8.06 7.56
C ILE A 135 -1.55 8.07 8.82
N ALA A 136 -0.38 7.43 8.77
CA ALA A 136 0.54 7.35 9.91
C ALA A 136 1.05 8.72 10.34
N THR A 137 1.30 9.63 9.38
CA THR A 137 1.79 10.98 9.64
C THR A 137 0.71 11.87 10.27
N LEU A 138 -0.53 11.75 9.82
CA LEU A 138 -1.64 12.59 10.29
C LEU A 138 -2.32 12.05 11.55
N ALA A 139 -2.20 10.76 11.84
CA ALA A 139 -2.72 10.12 13.05
C ALA A 139 -2.47 10.91 14.35
N PRO A 140 -1.24 11.35 14.70
CA PRO A 140 -1.01 12.14 15.90
C PRO A 140 -1.63 13.55 15.83
N VAL A 141 -1.75 14.14 14.64
CA VAL A 141 -2.32 15.49 14.44
C VAL A 141 -3.82 15.51 14.69
N VAL A 142 -4.54 14.46 14.25
CA VAL A 142 -5.99 14.35 14.41
C VAL A 142 -6.40 13.61 15.70
N GLY A 143 -5.44 13.23 16.55
CA GLY A 143 -5.70 12.51 17.80
C GLY A 143 -6.25 11.09 17.59
N ALA A 144 -5.78 10.40 16.54
CA ALA A 144 -6.28 9.07 16.19
C ALA A 144 -5.91 8.00 17.22
N ARG A 145 -6.88 7.15 17.55
CA ARG A 145 -6.66 5.98 18.41
C ARG A 145 -6.05 4.83 17.58
N PRO A 146 -5.28 3.91 18.20
CA PRO A 146 -4.63 2.81 17.48
C PRO A 146 -5.59 1.95 16.63
N HIS A 147 -6.83 1.72 17.08
CA HIS A 147 -7.81 0.97 16.30
C HIS A 147 -8.28 1.73 15.04
N GLN A 148 -8.37 3.07 15.10
CA GLN A 148 -8.77 3.90 13.96
C GLN A 148 -7.66 3.95 12.91
N LEU A 149 -6.41 4.04 13.36
CA LEU A 149 -5.23 3.91 12.50
C LEU A 149 -5.20 2.54 11.81
N ALA A 150 -5.40 1.46 12.56
CA ALA A 150 -5.42 0.11 12.02
C ALA A 150 -6.57 -0.11 11.03
N ALA A 151 -7.77 0.38 11.34
CA ALA A 151 -8.94 0.29 10.48
C ALA A 151 -8.73 1.07 9.17
N ALA A 152 -8.35 2.35 9.24
CA ALA A 152 -8.14 3.18 8.05
C ALA A 152 -7.05 2.59 7.14
N THR A 153 -5.93 2.18 7.71
CA THR A 153 -4.83 1.56 6.96
C THR A 153 -5.28 0.25 6.32
N GLY A 154 -6.02 -0.59 7.06
CA GLY A 154 -6.56 -1.85 6.56
C GLY A 154 -7.53 -1.66 5.40
N ILE A 155 -8.41 -0.66 5.49
CA ILE A 155 -9.36 -0.31 4.40
C ILE A 155 -8.59 0.09 3.15
N VAL A 156 -7.60 0.99 3.26
CA VAL A 156 -6.79 1.41 2.10
C VAL A 156 -6.07 0.22 1.45
N PHE A 157 -5.45 -0.65 2.25
CA PHE A 157 -4.82 -1.86 1.72
C PHE A 157 -5.82 -2.80 1.03
N LEU A 158 -7.01 -2.97 1.61
CA LEU A 158 -8.05 -3.82 1.02
C LEU A 158 -8.51 -3.24 -0.33
N LEU A 159 -8.74 -1.93 -0.41
CA LEU A 159 -9.13 -1.26 -1.65
C LEU A 159 -8.04 -1.37 -2.72
N ASN A 160 -6.77 -1.21 -2.36
CA ASN A 160 -5.65 -1.41 -3.28
C ASN A 160 -5.55 -2.86 -3.77
N ALA A 161 -5.78 -3.84 -2.89
CA ALA A 161 -5.81 -5.24 -3.28
C ALA A 161 -6.96 -5.53 -4.26
N VAL A 162 -8.14 -4.91 -4.05
CA VAL A 162 -9.25 -5.01 -5.00
C VAL A 162 -8.87 -4.39 -6.35
N ALA A 163 -8.28 -3.19 -6.34
CA ALA A 163 -7.84 -2.48 -7.54
C ALA A 163 -6.85 -3.31 -8.39
N LEU A 164 -5.94 -4.03 -7.72
CA LEU A 164 -4.97 -4.90 -8.39
C LEU A 164 -5.63 -5.95 -9.31
N PHE A 165 -6.79 -6.48 -8.92
CA PHE A 165 -7.52 -7.45 -9.73
C PHE A 165 -8.49 -6.80 -10.71
N THR A 166 -9.13 -5.70 -10.33
CA THR A 166 -10.19 -5.09 -11.14
C THR A 166 -9.64 -4.18 -12.23
N PHE A 167 -8.59 -3.40 -11.97
CA PHE A 167 -8.11 -2.39 -12.91
C PHE A 167 -7.60 -2.99 -14.22
N PRO A 168 -6.79 -4.07 -14.25
CA PRO A 168 -6.35 -4.66 -15.51
C PRO A 168 -7.52 -5.11 -16.38
N THR A 169 -8.57 -5.69 -15.76
CA THR A 169 -9.78 -6.09 -16.49
C THR A 169 -10.54 -4.90 -17.06
N ILE A 170 -10.66 -3.81 -16.29
CA ILE A 170 -11.33 -2.59 -16.72
C ILE A 170 -10.52 -1.91 -17.84
N GLY A 171 -9.20 -1.83 -17.70
CA GLY A 171 -8.30 -1.24 -18.70
C GLY A 171 -8.39 -1.97 -20.03
N ALA A 172 -8.42 -3.31 -19.99
CA ALA A 172 -8.56 -4.14 -21.20
C ALA A 172 -9.93 -3.95 -21.86
N TRP A 173 -10.99 -3.79 -21.07
CA TRP A 173 -12.34 -3.53 -21.57
C TRP A 173 -12.50 -2.14 -22.19
N LEU A 174 -11.74 -1.17 -21.70
CA LEU A 174 -11.66 0.20 -22.23
C LEU A 174 -10.62 0.36 -23.35
N GLU A 175 -9.92 -0.72 -23.72
CA GLU A 175 -8.84 -0.72 -24.73
C GLU A 175 -7.78 0.37 -24.49
N LEU A 176 -7.42 0.61 -23.23
CA LEU A 176 -6.46 1.65 -22.87
C LEU A 176 -5.05 1.31 -23.37
N SER A 177 -4.32 2.33 -23.86
CA SER A 177 -2.88 2.19 -24.11
C SER A 177 -2.12 1.93 -22.81
N GLN A 178 -0.94 1.30 -22.90
CA GLN A 178 -0.13 0.99 -21.71
C GLN A 178 0.27 2.26 -20.94
N GLU A 179 0.63 3.33 -21.65
CA GLU A 179 0.93 4.64 -21.04
C GLU A 179 -0.26 5.21 -20.27
N THR A 180 -1.45 5.21 -20.88
CA THR A 180 -2.67 5.74 -20.24
C THR A 180 -3.08 4.89 -19.04
N PHE A 181 -2.95 3.57 -19.16
CA PHE A 181 -3.22 2.65 -18.06
C PHE A 181 -2.25 2.86 -16.89
N GLY A 182 -0.95 2.94 -17.17
CA GLY A 182 0.08 3.22 -16.17
C GLY A 182 -0.18 4.52 -15.42
N ALA A 183 -0.48 5.60 -16.14
CA ALA A 183 -0.84 6.89 -15.55
C ALA A 183 -2.11 6.80 -14.68
N TRP A 184 -3.13 6.08 -15.15
CA TRP A 184 -4.37 5.90 -14.39
C TRP A 184 -4.15 5.12 -13.10
N VAL A 185 -3.44 3.99 -13.16
CA VAL A 185 -3.10 3.17 -11.99
C VAL A 185 -2.24 3.94 -11.00
N ALA A 186 -1.26 4.72 -11.47
CA ALA A 186 -0.41 5.56 -10.63
C ALA A 186 -1.20 6.65 -9.88
N LEU A 187 -2.28 7.16 -10.47
CA LEU A 187 -3.15 8.16 -9.85
C LEU A 187 -4.20 7.56 -8.90
N ALA A 188 -4.63 6.32 -9.15
CA ALA A 188 -5.75 5.70 -8.46
C ALA A 188 -5.34 4.73 -7.34
N ILE A 189 -4.14 4.14 -7.40
CA ILE A 189 -3.62 3.23 -6.37
C ILE A 189 -2.57 3.97 -5.53
N HIS A 190 -2.80 4.06 -4.23
CA HIS A 190 -1.95 4.82 -3.30
C HIS A 190 -0.98 3.94 -2.51
N ASP A 191 -0.56 2.83 -3.12
CA ASP A 191 0.48 1.94 -2.62
C ASP A 191 1.42 1.56 -3.76
N THR A 192 2.69 1.99 -3.66
CA THR A 192 3.68 1.84 -4.73
C THR A 192 3.84 0.39 -5.16
N SER A 193 3.80 -0.56 -4.20
CA SER A 193 3.95 -1.98 -4.54
C SER A 193 2.78 -2.52 -5.36
N SER A 194 1.57 -2.09 -5.03
CA SER A 194 0.35 -2.43 -5.77
C SER A 194 0.26 -1.73 -7.12
N VAL A 195 0.71 -0.46 -7.23
CA VAL A 195 0.79 0.28 -8.51
C VAL A 195 1.66 -0.49 -9.51
N VAL A 196 2.91 -0.77 -9.13
CA VAL A 196 3.87 -1.44 -10.01
C VAL A 196 3.38 -2.83 -10.39
N ALA A 197 2.81 -3.58 -9.43
CA ALA A 197 2.25 -4.90 -9.72
C ALA A 197 1.09 -4.86 -10.72
N THR A 198 0.16 -3.91 -10.53
CA THR A 198 -1.02 -3.77 -11.40
C THR A 198 -0.62 -3.31 -12.80
N ALA A 199 0.31 -2.37 -12.89
CA ALA A 199 0.87 -1.90 -14.15
C ALA A 199 1.60 -3.03 -14.91
N ALA A 200 2.44 -3.80 -14.23
CA ALA A 200 3.19 -4.91 -14.83
C ALA A 200 2.29 -6.05 -15.34
N ILE A 201 1.10 -6.24 -14.75
CA ILE A 201 0.10 -7.18 -15.28
C ILE A 201 -0.43 -6.73 -16.65
N TYR A 202 -0.50 -5.42 -16.89
CA TYR A 202 -1.05 -4.84 -18.12
C TYR A 202 0.00 -4.71 -19.23
N GLY A 203 1.26 -4.47 -18.86
CA GLY A 203 2.41 -4.55 -19.76
C GLY A 203 3.63 -3.80 -19.26
N ASP A 204 4.78 -4.07 -19.89
CA ASP A 204 6.07 -3.52 -19.46
C ASP A 204 6.14 -2.00 -19.57
N GLU A 205 5.50 -1.41 -20.59
CA GLU A 205 5.48 0.04 -20.79
C GLU A 205 4.57 0.76 -19.79
N ALA A 206 3.54 0.07 -19.27
CA ALA A 206 2.71 0.61 -18.20
C ALA A 206 3.45 0.65 -16.86
N ALA A 207 4.41 -0.25 -16.66
CA ALA A 207 5.19 -0.40 -15.43
C ALA A 207 6.51 0.39 -15.41
N ALA A 208 6.85 1.04 -16.53
CA ALA A 208 8.05 1.85 -16.74
C ALA A 208 7.88 3.29 -16.21
#